data_AF-A0A7C5DKR1-F1
#
_entry.id   AF-A0A7C5DKR1-F1
#
_cell.length_a   1.000
_cell.length_b   1.000
_cell.length_c   1.000
_cell.angle_alpha   90.00
_cell.angle_beta   90.00
_cell.angle_gamma   90.00
#
_symmetry.space_group_name_H-M   'P 1'
#
loop_
_entity.id
_entity.type
_entity.pdbx_description
1 polymer ?
#
loop_
_entity_poly.entity_id
_entity_poly.type
_entity_poly.pdbx_seq_one_letter_code
_entity_poly.pdbx_strand_id
1 'polypeptide(L)'
;MSSLRIPGLGPIVGHTADNCCRIWIRAGDPDDEKIELSSTRRTIGLITIIAVNEKPVLDFPVYYFRLHREYDRTGTFLLGKESGIDAGAKIIPLLPDTKYTVRVATLTIDDPFPDDDMISNEILLSRLPNADVWRESLQDRQQLESEHTIAEFQTFPDSEEISDKYSFILGSCRFPGILWKTKHADRIFGPIASQISEPSKKEPAPKFVLMVGDQIYADKLSRFLPVGRADTFDEFQERYHSAFGSRNMRNLLRSVPNYMILDDHEIEDNWTQDRFADGSKRQLFVLAMNAYMSYQWCHGPRTFGTRIYYTFECGGYPYFVLDTRTQRYMNDEESDLDDNHMLGRPSLGDEPNQLSRLLEWLVSQQQQRGNIPKFIVTSSVFAPNPIDARESSSKLSKEKSDSWPGYPATKRLLLDCIV
;
A
#
# COMPACT_ATOMS: atom_id res chain seq x y z
N MET A 1 11.13 -32.47 6.04
CA MET A 1 11.43 -31.54 7.15
C MET A 1 11.11 -30.15 6.65
N SER A 2 10.16 -29.46 7.29
CA SER A 2 9.80 -28.10 6.89
C SER A 2 10.97 -27.17 7.23
N SER A 3 11.60 -26.57 6.22
CA SER A 3 12.63 -25.56 6.38
C SER A 3 12.02 -24.18 6.17
N LEU A 4 12.61 -23.16 6.82
CA LEU A 4 12.28 -21.78 6.50
C LEU A 4 12.64 -21.47 5.04
N ARG A 5 11.83 -20.63 4.41
CA ARG A 5 12.02 -20.18 3.03
C ARG A 5 12.05 -18.65 2.97
N ILE A 6 12.70 -18.15 1.93
CA ILE A 6 12.71 -16.72 1.60
C ILE A 6 11.31 -16.34 1.07
N PRO A 7 10.74 -15.19 1.47
CA PRO A 7 9.51 -14.69 0.86
C PRO A 7 9.61 -14.58 -0.67
N GLY A 8 8.54 -14.99 -1.37
CA GLY A 8 8.45 -14.86 -2.82
C GLY A 8 8.51 -13.40 -3.28
N LEU A 9 7.82 -12.52 -2.54
CA LEU A 9 7.83 -11.07 -2.75
C LEU A 9 7.89 -10.32 -1.42
N GLY A 10 8.41 -9.08 -1.46
CA GLY A 10 8.68 -8.27 -0.28
C GLY A 10 10.02 -8.60 0.40
N PRO A 11 10.18 -8.27 1.69
CA PRO A 11 9.20 -7.56 2.52
C PRO A 11 8.93 -6.13 2.05
N ILE A 12 7.73 -5.64 2.38
CA ILE A 12 7.36 -4.23 2.22
C ILE A 12 7.16 -3.64 3.63
N VAL A 13 7.81 -2.52 3.89
CA VAL A 13 7.56 -1.67 5.06
C VAL A 13 6.37 -0.78 4.73
N GLY A 14 5.26 -1.00 5.42
CA GLY A 14 4.01 -0.28 5.25
C GLY A 14 3.76 0.76 6.34
N HIS A 15 2.51 0.82 6.81
CA HIS A 15 2.07 1.75 7.84
C HIS A 15 3.00 1.72 9.06
N THR A 16 3.55 2.89 9.39
CA THR A 16 4.44 3.10 10.53
C THR A 16 3.87 4.22 11.39
N ALA A 17 4.07 4.10 12.70
CA ALA A 17 3.81 5.12 13.70
C ALA A 17 5.01 5.21 14.65
N ASP A 18 4.87 5.96 15.74
CA ASP A 18 5.87 6.09 16.79
C ASP A 18 6.14 4.76 17.54
N ASN A 19 5.15 3.87 17.61
CA ASN A 19 5.19 2.66 18.42
C ASN A 19 4.90 1.36 17.64
N CYS A 20 4.74 1.43 16.32
CA CYS A 20 4.41 0.27 15.51
C CYS A 20 4.87 0.40 14.06
N CYS A 21 5.00 -0.75 13.39
CA CYS A 21 5.27 -0.81 11.96
C CYS A 21 4.66 -2.08 11.35
N ARG A 22 3.98 -1.94 10.22
CA ARG A 22 3.42 -3.04 9.46
C ARG A 22 4.41 -3.55 8.43
N ILE A 23 4.68 -4.85 8.46
CA ILE A 23 5.51 -5.53 7.46
C ILE A 23 4.61 -6.45 6.65
N TRP A 24 4.72 -6.38 5.33
CA TRP A 24 4.02 -7.26 4.40
C TRP A 24 4.99 -8.20 3.72
N ILE A 25 4.56 -9.44 3.48
CA ILE A 25 5.26 -10.39 2.63
C ILE A 25 4.26 -11.19 1.79
N ARG A 26 4.77 -11.80 0.73
CA ARG A 26 4.11 -12.88 0.01
C ARG A 26 4.98 -14.13 0.08
N ALA A 27 4.41 -15.29 0.39
CA ALA A 27 5.14 -16.54 0.24
C ALA A 27 5.35 -16.89 -1.24
N GLY A 28 6.34 -17.74 -1.51
CA GLY A 28 6.38 -18.55 -2.72
C GLY A 28 6.44 -20.02 -2.33
N ASP A 29 5.88 -20.92 -3.14
CA ASP A 29 6.12 -22.35 -3.07
C ASP A 29 6.89 -22.81 -4.31
N PRO A 30 7.89 -23.67 -4.16
CA PRO A 30 8.56 -24.28 -5.31
C PRO A 30 7.68 -25.27 -6.07
N ASP A 31 6.68 -25.87 -5.40
CA ASP A 31 5.74 -26.79 -6.04
C ASP A 31 4.51 -26.05 -6.60
N ASP A 32 4.46 -24.72 -6.47
CA ASP A 32 3.51 -23.91 -7.22
C ASP A 32 4.01 -23.90 -8.69
N GLU A 33 3.22 -24.41 -9.63
CA GLU A 33 3.54 -24.36 -11.06
C GLU A 33 3.30 -22.94 -11.60
N LYS A 34 4.08 -21.97 -11.10
CA LYS A 34 3.97 -20.52 -11.33
C LYS A 34 2.66 -19.89 -10.84
N ILE A 35 1.51 -20.47 -11.21
CA ILE A 35 0.17 -19.87 -11.17
C ILE A 35 -0.85 -20.79 -10.47
N GLU A 36 -0.71 -22.12 -10.56
CA GLU A 36 -1.51 -23.04 -9.76
C GLU A 36 -0.85 -23.26 -8.39
N LEU A 37 -1.39 -22.58 -7.37
CA LEU A 37 -0.97 -22.78 -6.00
C LEU A 37 -1.36 -24.20 -5.56
N SER A 38 -0.43 -24.93 -4.96
CA SER A 38 -0.78 -26.23 -4.35
C SER A 38 -1.86 -26.02 -3.27
N SER A 39 -3.07 -26.53 -3.52
CA SER A 39 -4.23 -26.36 -2.63
C SER A 39 -4.13 -27.21 -1.36
N THR A 40 -3.20 -28.18 -1.33
CA THR A 40 -2.96 -29.07 -0.19
C THR A 40 -1.92 -28.52 0.79
N ARG A 41 -1.48 -27.27 0.61
CA ARG A 41 -0.45 -26.64 1.42
C ARG A 41 -0.82 -25.23 1.83
N ARG A 42 -0.46 -24.91 3.06
CA ARG A 42 -0.59 -23.56 3.63
C ARG A 42 0.78 -22.97 3.89
N THR A 43 0.89 -21.68 3.66
CA THR A 43 2.08 -20.91 4.02
C THR A 43 1.80 -20.04 5.24
N ILE A 44 2.79 -19.94 6.12
CA ILE A 44 2.77 -19.15 7.35
C ILE A 44 3.97 -18.20 7.31
N GLY A 45 3.76 -16.96 7.71
CA GLY A 45 4.81 -15.97 7.85
C GLY A 45 5.47 -16.09 9.21
N LEU A 46 6.79 -15.89 9.25
CA LEU A 46 7.57 -15.73 10.47
C LEU A 46 8.21 -14.36 10.48
N ILE A 47 8.28 -13.72 11.65
CA ILE A 47 8.89 -12.40 11.80
C ILE A 47 9.54 -12.22 13.18
N THR A 48 10.69 -11.57 13.21
CA THR A 48 11.36 -11.15 14.46
C THR A 48 12.24 -9.92 14.24
N ILE A 49 12.47 -9.14 15.29
CA ILE A 49 13.44 -8.02 15.27
C ILE A 49 14.83 -8.58 15.57
N ILE A 50 15.77 -8.33 14.68
CA ILE A 50 17.15 -8.82 14.81
C ILE A 50 18.15 -7.71 15.18
N ALA A 51 17.78 -6.43 15.01
CA ALA A 51 18.58 -5.31 15.49
C ALA A 51 17.72 -4.08 15.80
N VAL A 52 18.19 -3.28 16.76
CA VAL A 52 17.63 -1.98 17.15
C VAL A 52 18.75 -0.96 17.20
N ASN A 53 18.62 0.15 16.48
CA ASN A 53 19.67 1.15 16.29
C ASN A 53 21.03 0.50 15.92
N GLU A 54 20.97 -0.41 14.94
CA GLU A 54 22.11 -1.16 14.40
C GLU A 54 22.77 -2.14 15.40
N LYS A 55 22.26 -2.23 16.64
CA LYS A 55 22.72 -3.18 17.66
C LYS A 55 21.92 -4.48 17.55
N PRO A 56 22.57 -5.65 17.41
CA PRO A 56 21.87 -6.93 17.35
C PRO A 56 21.01 -7.19 18.59
N VAL A 57 19.86 -7.81 18.39
CA VAL A 57 18.96 -8.29 19.45
C VAL A 57 18.73 -9.78 19.25
N LEU A 58 19.06 -10.59 20.26
CA LEU A 58 18.98 -12.05 20.16
C LEU A 58 17.70 -12.62 20.80
N ASP A 59 17.11 -11.91 21.76
CA ASP A 59 16.00 -12.41 22.59
C ASP A 59 14.64 -11.79 22.23
N PHE A 60 14.52 -11.14 21.06
CA PHE A 60 13.23 -10.60 20.63
C PHE A 60 12.26 -11.75 20.30
N PRO A 61 10.97 -11.67 20.64
CA PRO A 61 10.02 -12.74 20.31
C PRO A 61 9.98 -13.05 18.80
N VAL A 62 9.75 -14.33 18.48
CA VAL A 62 9.47 -14.77 17.11
C VAL A 62 7.96 -14.94 16.99
N TYR A 63 7.36 -14.35 15.96
CA TYR A 63 5.93 -14.44 15.74
C TYR A 63 5.63 -15.23 14.47
N TYR A 64 4.54 -15.99 14.53
CA TYR A 64 3.88 -16.53 13.35
C TYR A 64 2.71 -15.64 12.97
N PHE A 65 2.47 -15.46 11.68
CA PHE A 65 1.32 -14.73 11.17
C PHE A 65 0.77 -15.35 9.88
N ARG A 66 -0.49 -15.03 9.57
CA ARG A 66 -1.20 -15.64 8.45
C ARG A 66 -0.74 -15.08 7.12
N LEU A 67 -0.57 -15.98 6.16
CA LEU A 67 -0.54 -15.67 4.75
C LEU A 67 -1.79 -16.28 4.12
N HIS A 68 -2.59 -15.43 3.48
CA HIS A 68 -3.93 -15.74 2.99
C HIS A 68 -3.87 -16.36 1.60
N ARG A 69 -4.33 -17.61 1.44
CA ARG A 69 -4.25 -18.34 0.17
C ARG A 69 -5.08 -17.65 -0.91
N GLU A 70 -6.28 -17.20 -0.53
CA GLU A 70 -7.23 -16.45 -1.34
C GLU A 70 -6.68 -15.10 -1.85
N TYR A 71 -5.63 -14.58 -1.20
CA TYR A 71 -4.99 -13.31 -1.51
C TYR A 71 -3.52 -13.53 -1.91
N ASP A 72 -3.25 -14.50 -2.79
CA ASP A 72 -1.91 -14.81 -3.31
C ASP A 72 -0.87 -15.15 -2.22
N ARG A 73 -1.30 -15.80 -1.14
CA ARG A 73 -0.43 -16.12 0.01
C ARG A 73 0.30 -14.88 0.56
N THR A 74 -0.40 -13.75 0.54
CA THR A 74 0.06 -12.49 1.11
C THR A 74 -0.39 -12.35 2.55
N GLY A 75 0.35 -11.58 3.33
CA GLY A 75 -0.07 -11.25 4.69
C GLY A 75 0.77 -10.15 5.30
N THR A 76 0.27 -9.61 6.40
CA THR A 76 0.92 -8.54 7.14
C THR A 76 1.10 -8.89 8.59
N PHE A 77 2.15 -8.34 9.21
CA PHE A 77 2.32 -8.32 10.64
C PHE A 77 2.53 -6.89 11.16
N LEU A 78 1.78 -6.48 12.19
CA LEU A 78 1.90 -5.17 12.84
C LEU A 78 2.78 -5.25 14.10
N LEU A 79 4.09 -5.12 13.91
CA LEU A 79 5.06 -5.05 15.00
C LEU A 79 4.67 -3.94 15.99
N GLY A 80 4.72 -4.25 17.28
CA GLY A 80 4.36 -3.31 18.35
C GLY A 80 2.91 -3.37 18.83
N LYS A 81 2.00 -4.00 18.07
CA LYS A 81 0.56 -3.99 18.40
C LYS A 81 -0.14 -5.34 18.33
N GLU A 82 0.43 -6.35 17.68
CA GLU A 82 -0.20 -7.68 17.60
C GLU A 82 0.77 -8.82 17.94
N SER A 83 0.21 -9.97 18.28
CA SER A 83 0.92 -11.19 18.66
C SER A 83 0.89 -12.28 17.58
N GLY A 84 0.20 -12.02 16.47
CA GLY A 84 0.08 -12.95 15.35
C GLY A 84 -0.96 -14.04 15.58
N ILE A 85 -0.66 -15.27 15.17
CA ILE A 85 -1.57 -16.41 15.39
C ILE A 85 -1.56 -16.88 16.86
N ASP A 86 -0.48 -16.64 17.60
CA ASP A 86 -0.37 -16.97 19.02
C ASP A 86 -0.86 -15.80 19.89
N ALA A 87 -2.07 -15.92 20.43
CA ALA A 87 -2.63 -14.93 21.34
C ALA A 87 -1.87 -14.82 22.68
N GLY A 88 -1.06 -15.83 23.03
CA GLY A 88 -0.21 -15.82 24.21
C GLY A 88 1.14 -15.14 24.01
N ALA A 89 1.54 -14.87 22.76
CA ALA A 89 2.83 -14.26 22.47
C ALA A 89 2.86 -12.79 22.96
N LYS A 90 3.98 -12.42 23.60
CA LYS A 90 4.16 -11.09 24.18
C LYS A 90 4.20 -10.02 23.08
N ILE A 91 3.37 -8.99 23.20
CA ILE A 91 3.42 -7.80 22.34
C ILE A 91 4.41 -6.80 22.95
N ILE A 92 5.41 -6.37 22.18
CA ILE A 92 6.41 -5.38 22.60
C ILE A 92 6.25 -4.13 21.75
N PRO A 93 5.67 -3.03 22.28
CA PRO A 93 5.60 -1.76 21.58
C PRO A 93 6.97 -1.29 21.11
N LEU A 94 7.02 -0.70 19.91
CA LEU A 94 8.24 -0.07 19.40
C LEU A 94 8.46 1.28 20.10
N LEU A 95 9.68 1.78 20.05
CA LEU A 95 10.06 3.08 20.58
C LEU A 95 10.00 4.14 19.46
N PRO A 96 9.63 5.39 19.76
CA PRO A 96 9.67 6.48 18.78
C PRO A 96 11.07 6.73 18.22
N ASP A 97 11.12 7.26 16.99
CA ASP A 97 12.33 7.65 16.23
C ASP A 97 13.47 6.61 16.26
N THR A 98 13.14 5.32 16.32
CA THR A 98 14.08 4.23 16.53
C THR A 98 14.23 3.40 15.27
N LYS A 99 15.47 3.08 14.88
CA LYS A 99 15.74 2.21 13.73
C LYS A 99 15.59 0.75 14.12
N TYR A 100 14.90 -0.02 13.29
CA TYR A 100 14.69 -1.45 13.44
C TYR A 100 15.13 -2.21 12.21
N THR A 101 15.80 -3.34 12.43
CA THR A 101 16.05 -4.35 11.39
C THR A 101 15.24 -5.59 11.75
N VAL A 102 14.41 -6.02 10.82
CA VAL A 102 13.48 -7.14 10.98
C VAL A 102 13.87 -8.25 10.03
N ARG A 103 13.79 -9.50 10.50
CA ARG A 103 13.86 -10.69 9.65
C ARG A 103 12.46 -11.25 9.46
N VAL A 104 12.16 -11.62 8.22
CA VAL A 104 10.97 -12.35 7.80
C VAL A 104 11.35 -13.63 7.07
N ALA A 105 10.53 -14.66 7.23
CA ALA A 105 10.63 -15.91 6.49
C ALA A 105 9.23 -16.50 6.27
N THR A 106 9.16 -17.55 5.47
CA THR A 106 7.94 -18.32 5.29
C THR A 106 8.15 -19.79 5.62
N LEU A 107 7.08 -20.44 6.07
CA LEU A 107 7.04 -21.86 6.37
C LEU A 107 5.84 -22.46 5.65
N THR A 108 6.06 -23.57 4.95
CA THR A 108 4.99 -24.34 4.31
C THR A 108 4.64 -25.53 5.20
N ILE A 109 3.34 -25.72 5.44
CA ILE A 109 2.78 -26.86 6.15
C ILE A 109 1.76 -27.57 5.27
N ASP A 110 1.65 -28.88 5.43
CA ASP A 110 0.60 -29.65 4.78
C ASP A 110 -0.76 -29.24 5.37
N ASP A 111 -1.71 -28.98 4.48
CA ASP A 111 -3.05 -28.58 4.86
C ASP A 111 -4.09 -29.22 3.92
N PRO A 112 -4.81 -30.27 4.37
CA PRO A 112 -5.75 -30.99 3.51
C PRO A 112 -7.08 -30.24 3.31
N PHE A 113 -7.27 -29.07 3.92
CA PHE A 113 -8.49 -28.29 3.83
C PHE A 113 -8.54 -27.43 2.55
N PRO A 114 -9.72 -27.30 1.90
CA PRO A 114 -9.96 -26.42 0.76
C PRO A 114 -9.42 -25.01 0.95
N ASP A 115 -9.09 -24.32 -0.14
CA ASP A 115 -8.45 -22.98 -0.07
C ASP A 115 -9.27 -21.95 0.71
N ASP A 116 -10.59 -21.97 0.50
CA ASP A 116 -11.57 -21.07 1.11
C ASP A 116 -11.83 -21.34 2.61
N ASP A 117 -11.35 -22.47 3.16
CA ASP A 117 -11.53 -22.80 4.56
C ASP A 117 -10.57 -21.99 5.46
N MET A 118 -11.16 -21.07 6.23
CA MET A 118 -10.47 -20.36 7.32
C MET A 118 -10.34 -21.26 8.55
N ILE A 119 -9.27 -22.04 8.60
CA ILE A 119 -8.88 -22.79 9.80
C ILE A 119 -8.60 -21.82 10.95
N SER A 120 -8.99 -22.14 12.18
CA SER A 120 -8.73 -21.31 13.37
C SER A 120 -7.24 -21.20 13.72
N ASN A 121 -6.86 -20.18 14.50
CA ASN A 121 -5.46 -19.99 14.92
C ASN A 121 -4.96 -21.17 15.79
N GLU A 122 -5.84 -21.70 16.64
CA GLU A 122 -5.54 -22.80 17.57
C GLU A 122 -5.16 -24.09 16.81
N ILE A 123 -5.90 -24.40 15.74
CA ILE A 123 -5.62 -25.57 14.91
C ILE A 123 -4.28 -25.38 14.18
N LEU A 124 -4.00 -24.19 13.64
CA LEU A 124 -2.71 -23.91 13.00
C LEU A 124 -1.55 -24.05 13.99
N LEU A 125 -1.68 -23.47 15.19
CA LEU A 125 -0.66 -23.57 16.22
C LEU A 125 -0.40 -25.01 16.67
N SER A 126 -1.42 -25.86 16.75
CA SER A 126 -1.22 -27.27 17.10
C SER A 126 -0.38 -28.05 16.08
N ARG A 127 -0.24 -27.53 14.85
CA ARG A 127 0.57 -28.11 13.77
C ARG A 127 1.97 -27.50 13.68
N LEU A 128 2.25 -26.44 14.43
CA LEU A 128 3.51 -25.70 14.38
C LEU A 128 4.35 -26.01 15.61
N PRO A 129 5.69 -26.11 15.48
CA PRO A 129 6.54 -26.10 16.66
C PRO A 129 6.46 -24.73 17.34
N ASN A 130 6.86 -24.68 18.62
CA ASN A 130 7.05 -23.40 19.30
C ASN A 130 7.96 -22.48 18.45
N ALA A 131 7.57 -21.21 18.33
CA ALA A 131 8.25 -20.26 17.45
C ALA A 131 9.73 -20.05 17.79
N ASP A 132 10.13 -20.23 19.05
CA ASP A 132 11.51 -20.08 19.52
C ASP A 132 12.49 -21.07 18.87
N VAL A 133 11.99 -22.21 18.36
CA VAL A 133 12.83 -23.18 17.63
C VAL A 133 13.47 -22.55 16.38
N TRP A 134 12.83 -21.51 15.80
CA TRP A 134 13.32 -20.83 14.60
C TRP A 134 14.28 -19.68 14.88
N ARG A 135 14.53 -19.34 16.15
CA ARG A 135 15.33 -18.18 16.55
C ARG A 135 16.72 -18.21 15.95
N GLU A 136 17.42 -19.33 16.06
CA GLU A 136 18.76 -19.49 15.49
C GLU A 136 18.74 -19.36 13.96
N SER A 137 17.79 -20.00 13.27
CA SER A 137 17.65 -19.89 11.81
C SER A 137 17.32 -18.47 11.33
N LEU A 138 16.57 -17.68 12.09
CA LEU A 138 16.24 -16.29 11.76
C LEU A 138 17.41 -15.32 12.03
N GLN A 139 18.33 -15.70 12.92
CA GLN A 139 19.57 -14.96 13.20
C GLN A 139 20.70 -15.36 12.26
N ASP A 140 20.71 -16.60 11.79
CA ASP A 140 21.72 -17.13 10.89
C ASP A 140 21.63 -16.49 9.51
N ARG A 141 22.71 -15.81 9.13
CA ARG A 141 22.82 -15.20 7.80
C ARG A 141 22.95 -16.25 6.71
N GLN A 142 23.48 -17.45 6.98
CA GLN A 142 23.78 -18.47 5.97
C GLN A 142 22.54 -19.24 5.49
N GLN A 143 21.54 -19.45 6.34
CA GLN A 143 20.30 -20.13 5.93
C GLN A 143 19.33 -19.21 5.17
N LEU A 144 19.40 -17.90 5.42
CA LEU A 144 18.53 -16.87 4.84
C LEU A 144 19.36 -15.75 4.20
N GLU A 145 20.36 -16.10 3.39
CA GLU A 145 21.37 -15.18 2.79
C GLU A 145 20.80 -14.09 1.87
N SER A 146 19.51 -14.15 1.55
CA SER A 146 18.91 -13.14 0.72
C SER A 146 18.57 -11.89 1.52
N GLU A 147 19.02 -10.75 1.01
CA GLU A 147 18.55 -9.42 1.41
C GLU A 147 17.03 -9.45 1.54
N HIS A 148 16.31 -10.09 0.62
CA HIS A 148 14.84 -10.25 0.58
C HIS A 148 14.16 -10.90 1.81
N THR A 149 14.90 -11.25 2.85
CA THR A 149 14.38 -11.67 4.15
C THR A 149 14.44 -10.57 5.22
N ILE A 150 15.08 -9.43 4.94
CA ILE A 150 15.25 -8.33 5.89
C ILE A 150 14.32 -7.17 5.52
N ALA A 151 13.78 -6.46 6.50
CA ALA A 151 13.21 -5.12 6.32
C ALA A 151 13.89 -4.16 7.30
N GLU A 152 14.13 -2.94 6.85
CA GLU A 152 14.72 -1.86 7.66
C GLU A 152 13.80 -0.66 7.65
N PHE A 153 13.53 -0.11 8.82
CA PHE A 153 12.71 1.08 8.95
C PHE A 153 13.09 1.87 10.20
N GLN A 154 12.65 3.13 10.24
CA GLN A 154 12.67 3.94 11.45
C GLN A 154 11.22 4.24 11.82
N THR A 155 10.84 4.00 13.08
CA THR A 155 9.55 4.46 13.60
C THR A 155 9.46 5.98 13.51
N PHE A 156 8.25 6.50 13.46
CA PHE A 156 8.07 7.95 13.40
C PHE A 156 8.48 8.62 14.72
N PRO A 157 8.77 9.94 14.68
CA PRO A 157 8.91 10.72 15.91
C PRO A 157 7.71 10.54 16.83
N ASP A 158 7.90 10.86 18.11
CA ASP A 158 6.84 10.82 19.11
C ASP A 158 5.61 11.59 18.60
N SER A 159 4.43 10.99 18.72
CA SER A 159 3.17 11.57 18.24
C SER A 159 2.77 12.86 18.96
N GLU A 160 3.34 13.10 20.15
CA GLU A 160 3.16 14.35 20.90
C GLU A 160 4.16 15.46 20.49
N GLU A 161 5.15 15.14 19.66
CA GLU A 161 6.17 16.10 19.21
C GLU A 161 5.95 16.55 17.76
N ILE A 162 6.02 17.86 17.54
CA ILE A 162 6.01 18.44 16.19
C ILE A 162 7.44 18.55 15.70
N SER A 163 7.74 17.89 14.58
CA SER A 163 9.08 17.94 13.98
C SER A 163 9.32 19.29 13.30
N ASP A 164 10.41 19.95 13.68
CA ASP A 164 10.85 21.21 13.05
C ASP A 164 11.23 21.01 11.57
N LYS A 165 11.77 19.83 11.24
CA LYS A 165 12.21 19.46 9.89
C LYS A 165 11.98 17.99 9.66
N TYR A 166 11.33 17.65 8.54
CA TYR A 166 11.31 16.30 8.00
C TYR A 166 11.14 16.36 6.48
N SER A 167 11.42 15.26 5.81
CA SER A 167 11.25 15.10 4.37
C SER A 167 10.44 13.83 4.10
N PHE A 168 9.75 13.81 2.97
CA PHE A 168 9.11 12.63 2.40
C PHE A 168 9.18 12.73 0.89
N ILE A 169 8.97 11.60 0.21
CA ILE A 169 8.94 11.55 -1.25
C ILE A 169 7.52 11.29 -1.72
N LEU A 170 7.13 11.94 -2.81
CA LEU A 170 5.87 11.69 -3.50
C LEU A 170 6.17 11.32 -4.96
N GLY A 171 5.53 10.25 -5.45
CA GLY A 171 5.65 9.81 -6.83
C GLY A 171 4.43 9.03 -7.31
N SER A 172 4.23 8.98 -8.62
CA SER A 172 3.16 8.23 -9.30
C SER A 172 3.62 7.80 -10.70
N CYS A 173 2.77 7.09 -11.43
CA CYS A 173 2.95 6.80 -12.86
C CYS A 173 4.24 6.00 -13.18
N ARG A 174 4.36 4.81 -12.57
CA ARG A 174 5.41 3.84 -12.89
C ARG A 174 5.05 3.05 -14.14
N PHE A 175 5.11 3.70 -15.31
CA PHE A 175 4.84 3.00 -16.57
C PHE A 175 5.87 1.88 -16.79
N PRO A 176 5.46 0.59 -16.88
CA PRO A 176 6.39 -0.53 -16.87
C PRO A 176 7.27 -0.56 -18.12
N GLY A 177 6.76 -0.06 -19.26
CA GLY A 177 7.44 -0.16 -20.54
C GLY A 177 7.60 -1.62 -21.01
N ILE A 178 8.19 -1.78 -22.20
CA ILE A 178 8.44 -3.10 -22.81
C ILE A 178 9.94 -3.36 -22.97
N LEU A 179 10.34 -4.63 -22.91
CA LEU A 179 11.72 -5.09 -23.17
C LEU A 179 12.73 -4.32 -22.31
N TRP A 180 13.72 -3.66 -22.92
CA TRP A 180 14.76 -2.91 -22.19
C TRP A 180 14.23 -1.67 -21.46
N LYS A 181 13.05 -1.13 -21.84
CA LYS A 181 12.45 0.03 -21.16
C LYS A 181 11.97 -0.30 -19.75
N THR A 182 11.78 -1.57 -19.42
CA THR A 182 11.46 -2.03 -18.04
C THR A 182 12.52 -1.60 -17.03
N LYS A 183 13.79 -1.59 -17.42
CA LYS A 183 14.90 -1.10 -16.59
C LYS A 183 14.82 0.41 -16.33
N HIS A 184 14.23 1.18 -17.25
CA HIS A 184 14.08 2.62 -17.06
C HIS A 184 13.04 2.94 -16.01
N ALA A 185 11.94 2.18 -15.97
CA ALA A 185 10.89 2.35 -14.98
C ALA A 185 11.43 2.14 -13.55
N ASP A 186 12.38 1.22 -13.36
CA ASP A 186 12.95 0.88 -12.05
C ASP A 186 14.10 1.82 -11.60
N ARG A 187 14.75 2.51 -12.54
CA ARG A 187 15.99 3.26 -12.26
C ARG A 187 15.84 4.35 -11.19
N ILE A 188 14.68 5.00 -11.09
CA ILE A 188 14.47 6.12 -10.17
C ILE A 188 14.49 5.69 -8.69
N PHE A 189 14.11 4.44 -8.40
CA PHE A 189 14.05 3.94 -7.03
C PHE A 189 15.44 3.73 -6.42
N GLY A 190 16.47 3.57 -7.25
CA GLY A 190 17.85 3.41 -6.79
C GLY A 190 18.35 4.67 -6.05
N PRO A 191 18.38 5.84 -6.71
CA PRO A 191 18.72 7.10 -6.05
C PRO A 191 17.83 7.46 -4.86
N ILE A 192 16.53 7.13 -4.92
CA ILE A 192 15.62 7.32 -3.79
C ILE A 192 16.07 6.48 -2.58
N ALA A 193 16.32 5.19 -2.78
CA ALA A 193 16.82 4.31 -1.72
C ALA A 193 18.18 4.79 -1.16
N SER A 194 19.08 5.28 -2.02
CA SER A 194 20.35 5.86 -1.58
C SER A 194 20.17 7.11 -0.71
N GLN A 195 19.21 7.99 -1.03
CA GLN A 195 18.91 9.17 -0.21
C GLN A 195 18.36 8.80 1.19
N ILE A 196 17.68 7.65 1.29
CA ILE A 196 17.17 7.13 2.56
C ILE A 196 18.31 6.55 3.41
N SER A 197 19.18 5.74 2.81
CA SER A 197 20.28 5.09 3.53
C SER A 197 21.43 6.06 3.87
N GLU A 198 21.70 7.00 2.98
CA GLU A 198 22.82 7.94 3.05
C GLU A 198 22.35 9.39 2.83
N PRO A 199 21.56 9.96 3.74
CA PRO A 199 21.07 11.32 3.61
C PRO A 199 22.21 12.35 3.65
N SER A 200 22.08 13.43 2.90
CA SER A 200 23.05 14.52 2.94
C SER A 200 22.92 15.34 4.23
N LYS A 201 23.97 16.08 4.63
CA LYS A 201 23.88 17.02 5.76
C LYS A 201 22.82 18.12 5.58
N LYS A 202 22.41 18.40 4.34
CA LYS A 202 21.47 19.48 4.02
C LYS A 202 20.02 18.98 3.92
N GLU A 203 19.83 17.71 3.61
CA GLU A 203 18.51 17.13 3.35
C GLU A 203 18.35 15.89 4.24
N PRO A 204 17.44 15.91 5.24
CA PRO A 204 17.21 14.75 6.09
C PRO A 204 16.71 13.56 5.26
N ALA A 205 16.94 12.35 5.77
CA ALA A 205 16.41 11.13 5.17
C ALA A 205 14.87 11.23 5.08
N PRO A 206 14.26 10.89 3.93
CA PRO A 206 12.82 10.78 3.80
C PRO A 206 12.26 9.82 4.84
N LYS A 207 11.28 10.28 5.63
CA LYS A 207 10.64 9.47 6.67
C LYS A 207 9.68 8.43 6.08
N PHE A 208 9.13 8.68 4.90
CA PHE A 208 8.27 7.77 4.15
C PHE A 208 8.21 8.14 2.66
N VAL A 209 7.64 7.24 1.86
CA VAL A 209 7.34 7.43 0.44
C VAL A 209 5.83 7.32 0.21
N LEU A 210 5.25 8.32 -0.45
CA LEU A 210 3.88 8.34 -0.97
C LEU A 210 3.89 7.94 -2.45
N MET A 211 3.26 6.81 -2.76
CA MET A 211 3.06 6.31 -4.12
C MET A 211 1.58 6.49 -4.49
N VAL A 212 1.30 7.51 -5.29
CA VAL A 212 -0.05 8.06 -5.47
C VAL A 212 -0.63 7.72 -6.84
N GLY A 213 -0.71 6.43 -7.12
CA GLY A 213 -1.36 5.91 -8.31
C GLY A 213 -0.44 5.41 -9.41
N ASP A 214 -0.99 4.53 -10.25
CA ASP A 214 -0.33 4.00 -11.43
C ASP A 214 0.99 3.26 -11.12
N GLN A 215 0.97 2.39 -10.12
CA GLN A 215 2.11 1.55 -9.75
C GLN A 215 2.35 0.42 -10.76
N ILE A 216 1.30 -0.07 -11.43
CA ILE A 216 1.38 -1.32 -12.21
C ILE A 216 1.00 -1.25 -13.69
N TYR A 217 0.10 -0.34 -14.10
CA TYR A 217 -0.49 -0.34 -15.46
C TYR A 217 -1.06 -1.69 -15.89
N ALA A 218 -2.19 -2.07 -15.27
CA ALA A 218 -2.88 -3.32 -15.54
C ALA A 218 -3.46 -3.41 -16.97
N ASP A 219 -3.83 -2.28 -17.55
CA ASP A 219 -4.57 -2.16 -18.81
C ASP A 219 -3.68 -1.85 -20.04
N LYS A 220 -2.43 -1.42 -19.82
CA LYS A 220 -1.52 -1.00 -20.91
C LYS A 220 -0.09 -1.48 -20.68
N LEU A 221 0.44 -2.35 -21.54
CA LEU A 221 1.89 -2.62 -21.62
C LEU A 221 2.64 -1.66 -22.54
N SER A 222 1.95 -1.02 -23.48
CA SER A 222 2.53 -0.06 -24.43
C SER A 222 1.57 1.11 -24.65
N ARG A 223 2.11 2.33 -24.71
CA ARG A 223 1.32 3.55 -24.95
C ARG A 223 0.61 3.56 -26.31
N PHE A 224 1.03 2.71 -27.24
CA PHE A 224 0.55 2.71 -28.65
C PHE A 224 -0.10 1.40 -29.10
N LEU A 225 -0.08 0.34 -28.29
CA LEU A 225 -0.67 -0.96 -28.63
C LEU A 225 -1.43 -1.49 -27.41
N PRO A 226 -2.74 -1.78 -27.52
CA PRO A 226 -3.55 -2.35 -26.44
C PRO A 226 -3.27 -3.86 -26.31
N VAL A 227 -2.01 -4.22 -26.08
CA VAL A 227 -1.56 -5.59 -25.85
C VAL A 227 -1.25 -5.74 -24.37
N GLY A 228 -1.70 -6.85 -23.79
CA GLY A 228 -1.38 -7.23 -22.41
C GLY A 228 -2.15 -6.46 -21.33
N ARG A 229 -3.43 -6.18 -21.58
CA ARG A 229 -4.36 -5.88 -20.50
C ARG A 229 -4.51 -7.13 -19.61
N ALA A 230 -4.59 -6.92 -18.30
CA ALA A 230 -4.94 -7.95 -17.34
C ALA A 230 -6.46 -8.11 -17.29
N ASP A 231 -6.93 -9.32 -17.58
CA ASP A 231 -8.34 -9.73 -17.54
C ASP A 231 -8.57 -10.92 -16.60
N THR A 232 -7.50 -11.55 -16.09
CA THR A 232 -7.55 -12.57 -15.03
C THR A 232 -6.83 -12.09 -13.76
N PHE A 233 -7.16 -12.69 -12.62
CA PHE A 233 -6.49 -12.37 -11.35
C PHE A 233 -4.97 -12.61 -11.44
N ASP A 234 -4.56 -13.68 -12.09
CA ASP A 234 -3.15 -14.06 -12.26
C ASP A 234 -2.38 -13.02 -13.09
N GLU A 235 -3.00 -12.44 -14.11
CA GLU A 235 -2.39 -11.37 -14.89
C GLU A 235 -2.23 -10.09 -14.04
N PHE A 236 -3.18 -9.76 -13.17
CA PHE A 236 -3.00 -8.67 -12.19
C PHE A 236 -1.86 -8.97 -11.21
N GLN A 237 -1.78 -10.20 -10.69
CA GLN A 237 -0.68 -10.62 -9.82
C GLN A 237 0.67 -10.49 -10.52
N GLU A 238 0.79 -10.92 -11.77
CA GLU A 238 2.02 -10.79 -12.56
C GLU A 238 2.47 -9.33 -12.67
N ARG A 239 1.54 -8.38 -12.85
CA ARG A 239 1.84 -6.94 -12.89
C ARG A 239 2.44 -6.46 -11.58
N TYR A 240 1.89 -6.87 -10.44
CA TYR A 240 2.45 -6.57 -9.12
C TYR A 240 3.81 -7.22 -8.88
N HIS A 241 3.97 -8.50 -9.24
CA HIS A 241 5.24 -9.22 -9.10
C HIS A 241 6.34 -8.56 -9.92
N SER A 242 6.04 -8.16 -11.16
CA SER A 242 6.97 -7.44 -12.02
C SER A 242 7.33 -6.06 -11.44
N ALA A 243 6.34 -5.30 -10.95
CA ALA A 243 6.56 -3.99 -10.39
C ALA A 243 7.38 -4.05 -9.08
N PHE A 244 6.91 -4.79 -8.08
CA PHE A 244 7.48 -4.81 -6.73
C PHE A 244 8.66 -5.77 -6.61
N GLY A 245 8.83 -6.69 -7.56
CA GLY A 245 9.97 -7.60 -7.64
C GLY A 245 11.18 -7.00 -8.36
N SER A 246 11.03 -5.85 -9.04
CA SER A 246 12.14 -5.17 -9.70
C SER A 246 13.19 -4.69 -8.67
N ARG A 247 14.47 -4.76 -9.04
CA ARG A 247 15.60 -4.69 -8.09
C ARG A 247 15.55 -3.44 -7.21
N ASN A 248 15.44 -2.25 -7.81
CA ASN A 248 15.50 -1.01 -7.04
C ASN A 248 14.19 -0.76 -6.29
N MET A 249 13.03 -1.06 -6.90
CA MET A 249 11.74 -1.00 -6.22
C MET A 249 11.73 -1.90 -4.98
N ARG A 250 12.12 -3.17 -5.11
CA ARG A 250 12.18 -4.10 -3.98
C ARG A 250 13.13 -3.61 -2.89
N ASN A 251 14.24 -2.98 -3.28
CA ASN A 251 15.17 -2.35 -2.34
C ASN A 251 14.58 -1.13 -1.61
N LEU A 252 13.76 -0.34 -2.31
CA LEU A 252 13.07 0.79 -1.68
C LEU A 252 11.98 0.30 -0.71
N LEU A 253 11.12 -0.60 -1.19
CA LEU A 253 9.93 -1.04 -0.44
C LEU A 253 10.26 -1.66 0.92
N ARG A 254 11.42 -2.30 1.04
CA ARG A 254 11.93 -2.93 2.27
C ARG A 254 12.63 -1.97 3.25
N SER A 255 12.94 -0.74 2.83
CA SER A 255 13.92 0.14 3.53
C SER A 255 13.29 1.42 4.10
N VAL A 256 12.03 1.68 3.81
CA VAL A 256 11.33 2.90 4.23
C VAL A 256 9.82 2.65 4.24
N PRO A 257 9.03 3.28 5.13
CA PRO A 257 7.58 3.19 5.08
C PRO A 257 6.99 3.66 3.75
N ASN A 258 6.11 2.83 3.17
CA ASN A 258 5.44 3.11 1.90
C ASN A 258 3.92 3.25 2.12
N TYR A 259 3.38 4.37 1.67
CA TYR A 259 1.96 4.68 1.68
C TYR A 259 1.49 4.76 0.23
N MET A 260 0.58 3.86 -0.14
CA MET A 260 0.08 3.72 -1.50
C MET A 260 -1.39 4.09 -1.59
N ILE A 261 -1.79 4.61 -2.75
CA ILE A 261 -3.19 4.79 -3.14
C ILE A 261 -3.29 4.57 -4.65
N LEU A 262 -4.35 3.88 -5.10
CA LEU A 262 -4.56 3.63 -6.53
C LEU A 262 -4.92 4.89 -7.32
N ASP A 263 -4.66 4.82 -8.62
CA ASP A 263 -5.30 5.61 -9.65
C ASP A 263 -5.96 4.68 -10.68
N ASP A 264 -6.28 5.16 -11.87
CA ASP A 264 -7.05 4.43 -12.86
C ASP A 264 -6.32 3.21 -13.41
N HIS A 265 -5.00 3.28 -13.59
CA HIS A 265 -4.24 2.18 -14.20
C HIS A 265 -3.98 0.97 -13.29
N GLU A 266 -4.46 1.00 -12.04
CA GLU A 266 -4.65 -0.21 -11.24
C GLU A 266 -5.87 -1.04 -11.70
N ILE A 267 -6.81 -0.43 -12.44
CA ILE A 267 -8.05 -1.04 -12.93
C ILE A 267 -8.12 -0.97 -14.46
N GLU A 268 -8.34 0.23 -14.99
CA GLU A 268 -8.45 0.56 -16.43
C GLU A 268 -8.45 2.09 -16.61
N ASP A 269 -7.75 2.58 -17.65
CA ASP A 269 -7.68 4.00 -18.05
C ASP A 269 -8.99 4.78 -17.85
N ASN A 270 -8.90 5.91 -17.15
CA ASN A 270 -9.99 6.82 -16.77
C ASN A 270 -11.16 6.15 -16.02
N TRP A 271 -10.91 5.18 -15.14
CA TRP A 271 -11.96 4.44 -14.41
C TRP A 271 -12.97 5.33 -13.67
N THR A 272 -14.27 5.10 -13.88
CA THR A 272 -15.38 5.71 -13.13
C THR A 272 -16.41 4.65 -12.73
N GLN A 273 -17.20 4.93 -11.70
CA GLN A 273 -18.28 4.05 -11.24
C GLN A 273 -19.36 3.81 -12.30
N ASP A 274 -19.57 4.75 -13.21
CA ASP A 274 -20.58 4.69 -14.26
C ASP A 274 -20.34 3.52 -15.24
N ARG A 275 -19.07 3.05 -15.34
CA ARG A 275 -18.70 1.86 -16.11
C ARG A 275 -19.35 0.58 -15.60
N PHE A 276 -19.86 0.55 -14.37
CA PHE A 276 -20.63 -0.59 -13.86
C PHE A 276 -21.95 -0.84 -14.57
N ALA A 277 -22.39 0.02 -15.50
CA ALA A 277 -23.48 -0.34 -16.42
C ALA A 277 -23.15 -1.62 -17.24
N ASP A 278 -21.88 -1.84 -17.57
CA ASP A 278 -21.37 -3.03 -18.27
C ASP A 278 -20.98 -4.13 -17.27
N GLY A 279 -21.56 -5.33 -17.43
CA GLY A 279 -21.27 -6.49 -16.58
C GLY A 279 -19.82 -6.95 -16.63
N SER A 280 -19.13 -6.80 -17.77
CA SER A 280 -17.71 -7.17 -17.90
C SER A 280 -16.82 -6.26 -17.05
N LYS A 281 -17.19 -4.98 -16.91
CA LYS A 281 -16.47 -4.00 -16.07
C LYS A 281 -16.64 -4.30 -14.59
N ARG A 282 -17.79 -4.82 -14.16
CA ARG A 282 -17.98 -5.29 -12.78
C ARG A 282 -17.00 -6.40 -12.44
N GLN A 283 -16.86 -7.39 -13.33
CA GLN A 283 -15.90 -8.48 -13.13
C GLN A 283 -14.46 -7.97 -13.10
N LEU A 284 -14.08 -7.09 -14.05
CA LEU A 284 -12.76 -6.46 -14.07
C LEU A 284 -12.44 -5.75 -12.75
N PHE A 285 -13.38 -4.93 -12.24
CA PHE A 285 -13.20 -4.22 -10.99
C PHE A 285 -12.97 -5.16 -9.81
N VAL A 286 -13.73 -6.26 -9.70
CA VAL A 286 -13.54 -7.24 -8.62
C VAL A 286 -12.13 -7.84 -8.68
N LEU A 287 -11.66 -8.22 -9.87
CA LEU A 287 -10.31 -8.77 -10.06
C LEU A 287 -9.22 -7.75 -9.70
N ALA A 288 -9.33 -6.53 -10.25
CA ALA A 288 -8.40 -5.44 -10.02
C ALA A 288 -8.33 -5.06 -8.54
N MET A 289 -9.49 -4.94 -7.88
CA MET A 289 -9.57 -4.55 -6.47
C MET A 289 -9.08 -5.65 -5.55
N ASN A 290 -9.34 -6.93 -5.84
CA ASN A 290 -8.77 -8.03 -5.07
C ASN A 290 -7.24 -8.01 -5.14
N ALA A 291 -6.66 -7.74 -6.33
CA ALA A 291 -5.22 -7.65 -6.48
C ALA A 291 -4.67 -6.42 -5.74
N TYR A 292 -5.25 -5.23 -5.97
CA TYR A 292 -4.88 -4.01 -5.25
C TYR A 292 -4.94 -4.18 -3.73
N MET A 293 -5.97 -4.85 -3.22
CA MET A 293 -6.11 -5.10 -1.80
C MET A 293 -5.05 -6.04 -1.24
N SER A 294 -4.62 -7.01 -2.04
CA SER A 294 -3.61 -8.01 -1.68
C SER A 294 -2.18 -7.46 -1.66
N TYR A 295 -1.86 -6.46 -2.52
CA TYR A 295 -0.49 -5.96 -2.68
C TYR A 295 -0.25 -4.53 -2.19
N GLN A 296 -1.23 -3.63 -2.23
CA GLN A 296 -1.04 -2.21 -1.87
C GLN A 296 -1.80 -1.83 -0.60
N TRP A 297 -3.11 -2.06 -0.57
CA TRP A 297 -3.94 -1.61 0.54
C TRP A 297 -3.65 -2.39 1.83
N CYS A 298 -3.39 -3.72 1.76
CA CYS A 298 -3.08 -4.61 2.88
C CYS A 298 -2.10 -4.02 3.91
N HIS A 299 -1.05 -3.34 3.42
CA HIS A 299 0.03 -2.81 4.24
C HIS A 299 -0.12 -1.34 4.60
N GLY A 300 -1.15 -0.66 4.08
CA GLY A 300 -1.47 0.73 4.43
C GLY A 300 -2.23 0.87 5.75
N PRO A 301 -2.55 2.12 6.16
CA PRO A 301 -3.36 2.39 7.34
C PRO A 301 -4.77 1.79 7.26
N ARG A 302 -5.40 1.61 8.42
CA ARG A 302 -6.76 1.03 8.58
C ARG A 302 -7.72 1.97 9.28
N THR A 303 -7.60 3.27 9.01
CA THR A 303 -8.35 4.33 9.72
C THR A 303 -9.86 4.18 9.58
N PHE A 304 -10.34 3.77 8.41
CA PHE A 304 -11.78 3.73 8.09
C PHE A 304 -12.25 2.32 7.73
N GLY A 305 -11.76 1.31 8.44
CA GLY A 305 -12.14 -0.09 8.21
C GLY A 305 -11.67 -0.60 6.84
N THR A 306 -12.60 -1.03 6.00
CA THR A 306 -12.34 -1.58 4.65
C THR A 306 -12.27 -0.51 3.55
N ARG A 307 -12.45 0.78 3.87
CA ARG A 307 -12.34 1.86 2.90
C ARG A 307 -10.88 2.02 2.42
N ILE A 308 -10.73 2.49 1.18
CA ILE A 308 -9.43 2.59 0.52
C ILE A 308 -8.71 3.89 0.86
N TYR A 309 -9.45 4.99 1.02
CA TYR A 309 -8.91 6.24 1.56
C TYR A 309 -8.56 6.07 3.04
N TYR A 310 -7.59 6.83 3.53
CA TYR A 310 -7.12 6.72 4.90
C TYR A 310 -6.45 8.01 5.39
N THR A 311 -6.17 8.06 6.69
CA THR A 311 -5.32 9.09 7.28
C THR A 311 -4.12 8.47 7.98
N PHE A 312 -3.05 9.24 8.08
CA PHE A 312 -1.92 8.94 8.94
C PHE A 312 -1.25 10.25 9.38
N GLU A 313 -0.27 10.14 10.26
CA GLU A 313 0.48 11.28 10.78
C GLU A 313 1.96 10.94 10.80
N CYS A 314 2.80 11.95 10.60
CA CYS A 314 4.24 11.84 10.79
C CYS A 314 4.79 13.16 11.32
N GLY A 315 5.50 13.11 12.46
CA GLY A 315 6.18 14.28 13.04
C GLY A 315 5.26 15.45 13.37
N GLY A 316 4.02 15.18 13.81
CA GLY A 316 3.03 16.21 14.13
C GLY A 316 2.18 16.69 12.94
N TYR A 317 2.46 16.26 11.71
CA TYR A 317 1.75 16.70 10.51
C TYR A 317 0.75 15.65 10.01
N PRO A 318 -0.54 16.00 9.84
CA PRO A 318 -1.57 15.06 9.49
C PRO A 318 -1.76 14.96 7.97
N TYR A 319 -2.04 13.74 7.49
CA TYR A 319 -2.27 13.40 6.08
C TYR A 319 -3.65 12.78 5.90
N PHE A 320 -4.38 13.23 4.88
CA PHE A 320 -5.58 12.58 4.37
C PHE A 320 -5.33 12.14 2.94
N VAL A 321 -5.35 10.84 2.70
CA VAL A 321 -5.12 10.23 1.39
C VAL A 321 -6.46 9.86 0.76
N LEU A 322 -6.78 10.49 -0.36
CA LEU A 322 -8.07 10.40 -1.03
C LEU A 322 -8.14 9.23 -2.00
N ASP A 323 -9.31 8.60 -2.06
CA ASP A 323 -9.69 7.69 -3.15
C ASP A 323 -10.50 8.49 -4.17
N THR A 324 -9.84 8.85 -5.27
CA THR A 324 -10.41 9.62 -6.39
C THR A 324 -10.82 8.75 -7.57
N ARG A 325 -10.89 7.43 -7.43
CA ARG A 325 -11.26 6.53 -8.53
C ARG A 325 -12.39 5.58 -8.20
N THR A 326 -12.33 4.88 -7.07
CA THR A 326 -13.33 3.82 -6.78
C THR A 326 -14.66 4.37 -6.31
N GLN A 327 -14.73 5.64 -5.95
CA GLN A 327 -15.98 6.30 -5.55
C GLN A 327 -16.44 7.34 -6.56
N ARG A 328 -15.65 7.59 -7.61
CA ARG A 328 -15.88 8.69 -8.54
C ARG A 328 -17.03 8.40 -9.50
N TYR A 329 -17.93 9.37 -9.65
CA TYR A 329 -19.02 9.35 -10.63
C TYR A 329 -18.89 10.52 -11.59
N MET A 330 -19.03 10.25 -12.88
CA MET A 330 -19.06 11.21 -13.96
C MET A 330 -20.36 11.03 -14.73
N ASN A 331 -21.22 12.04 -14.73
CA ASN A 331 -22.47 12.03 -15.46
C ASN A 331 -22.20 11.92 -16.98
N ASP A 332 -22.94 11.06 -17.66
CA ASP A 332 -22.84 10.85 -19.11
C ASP A 332 -23.46 12.00 -19.92
N GLU A 333 -24.18 12.92 -19.27
CA GLU A 333 -24.68 14.13 -19.93
C GLU A 333 -23.54 15.13 -20.16
N GLU A 334 -22.97 15.09 -21.37
CA GLU A 334 -21.81 15.91 -21.79
C GLU A 334 -21.98 17.43 -21.53
N SER A 335 -23.18 17.95 -21.25
CA SER A 335 -23.43 19.37 -21.06
C SER A 335 -23.59 19.83 -19.60
N ASP A 336 -23.53 18.93 -18.62
CA ASP A 336 -23.70 19.28 -17.20
C ASP A 336 -22.69 18.57 -16.28
N LEU A 337 -21.99 19.34 -15.45
CA LEU A 337 -20.99 18.85 -14.49
C LEU A 337 -21.48 18.88 -13.05
N ASP A 338 -22.69 19.35 -12.81
CA ASP A 338 -23.20 19.53 -11.45
C ASP A 338 -23.45 18.20 -10.72
N ASP A 339 -23.69 17.11 -11.47
CA ASP A 339 -23.81 15.74 -10.91
C ASP A 339 -22.49 14.92 -10.98
N ASN A 340 -21.34 15.57 -11.23
CA ASN A 340 -20.05 14.90 -11.13
C ASN A 340 -19.53 14.90 -9.68
N HIS A 341 -19.18 13.72 -9.17
CA HIS A 341 -18.75 13.52 -7.78
C HIS A 341 -17.37 12.88 -7.70
N MET A 342 -16.34 13.66 -7.38
CA MET A 342 -14.95 13.16 -7.32
C MET A 342 -14.74 12.17 -6.18
N LEU A 343 -15.37 12.44 -5.02
CA LEU A 343 -15.18 11.70 -3.77
C LEU A 343 -16.43 10.92 -3.36
N GLY A 344 -17.21 10.46 -4.34
CA GLY A 344 -18.48 9.77 -4.09
C GLY A 344 -19.69 10.69 -4.04
N ARG A 345 -20.82 10.13 -4.45
CA ARG A 345 -22.14 10.78 -4.29
C ARG A 345 -22.42 11.07 -2.81
N PRO A 346 -23.31 12.03 -2.51
CA PRO A 346 -23.85 12.21 -1.17
C PRO A 346 -24.36 10.89 -0.60
N SER A 347 -24.12 10.65 0.70
CA SER A 347 -24.63 9.46 1.36
C SER A 347 -26.16 9.47 1.36
N LEU A 348 -26.77 8.30 1.11
CA LEU A 348 -28.22 8.11 1.20
C LEU A 348 -28.70 7.80 2.62
N GLY A 349 -27.78 7.69 3.59
CA GLY A 349 -28.08 7.39 4.99
C GLY A 349 -27.08 8.03 5.95
N ASP A 350 -27.05 7.53 7.18
CA ASP A 350 -26.31 8.16 8.29
C ASP A 350 -24.79 7.97 8.23
N GLU A 351 -24.28 7.05 7.40
CA GLU A 351 -22.83 6.90 7.22
C GLU A 351 -22.25 8.06 6.43
N PRO A 352 -21.27 8.82 6.95
CA PRO A 352 -20.68 9.92 6.20
C PRO A 352 -19.82 9.39 5.03
N ASN A 353 -19.99 10.01 3.87
CA ASN A 353 -19.18 9.74 2.69
C ASN A 353 -17.76 10.33 2.82
N GLN A 354 -16.89 10.05 1.85
CA GLN A 354 -15.49 10.49 1.90
C GLN A 354 -15.36 12.02 1.96
N LEU A 355 -16.15 12.76 1.16
CA LEU A 355 -16.13 14.22 1.19
C LEU A 355 -16.48 14.75 2.58
N SER A 356 -17.58 14.31 3.19
CA SER A 356 -17.96 14.75 4.53
C SER A 356 -16.88 14.45 5.57
N ARG A 357 -16.24 13.27 5.50
CA ARG A 357 -15.12 12.91 6.39
C ARG A 357 -13.90 13.80 6.19
N LEU A 358 -13.59 14.17 4.94
CA LEU A 358 -12.48 15.09 4.64
C LEU A 358 -12.75 16.49 5.21
N LEU A 359 -13.96 17.02 5.01
CA LEU A 359 -14.32 18.35 5.52
C LEU A 359 -14.31 18.38 7.06
N GLU A 360 -14.87 17.36 7.70
CA GLU A 360 -14.83 17.21 9.16
C GLU A 360 -13.38 17.07 9.67
N TRP A 361 -12.56 16.28 8.98
CA TRP A 361 -11.15 16.14 9.31
C TRP A 361 -10.41 17.48 9.21
N LEU A 362 -10.63 18.27 8.16
CA LEU A 362 -10.00 19.60 8.02
C LEU A 362 -10.35 20.53 9.19
N VAL A 363 -11.64 20.62 9.53
CA VAL A 363 -12.13 21.43 10.65
C VAL A 363 -11.53 20.94 11.97
N SER A 364 -11.54 19.63 12.21
CA SER A 364 -10.98 19.01 13.42
C SER A 364 -9.48 19.26 13.54
N GLN A 365 -8.71 19.06 12.47
CA GLN A 365 -7.26 19.33 12.46
C GLN A 365 -6.96 20.81 12.68
N GLN A 366 -7.79 21.72 12.16
CA GLN A 366 -7.61 23.16 12.40
C GLN A 366 -7.88 23.52 13.86
N GLN A 367 -8.92 22.94 14.47
CA GLN A 367 -9.25 23.18 15.89
C GLN A 367 -8.19 22.62 16.83
N GLN A 368 -7.67 21.42 16.55
CA GLN A 368 -6.73 20.71 17.41
C GLN A 368 -5.29 21.20 17.25
N ARG A 369 -4.87 21.46 16.01
CA ARG A 369 -3.45 21.72 15.68
C ARG A 369 -3.17 23.13 15.17
N GLY A 370 -4.20 23.95 14.97
CA GLY A 370 -4.05 25.33 14.49
C GLY A 370 -3.37 25.41 13.12
N ASN A 371 -2.55 26.43 12.93
CA ASN A 371 -1.96 26.81 11.64
C ASN A 371 -0.69 26.00 11.29
N ILE A 372 -0.73 24.68 11.44
CA ILE A 372 0.28 23.79 10.87
C ILE A 372 -0.14 23.31 9.47
N PRO A 373 0.83 22.97 8.60
CA PRO A 373 0.59 22.25 7.36
C PRO A 373 -0.29 21.00 7.55
N LYS A 374 -1.28 20.85 6.67
CA LYS A 374 -2.17 19.68 6.57
C LYS A 374 -2.08 19.17 5.13
N PHE A 375 -1.86 17.88 4.95
CA PHE A 375 -1.63 17.32 3.63
C PHE A 375 -2.86 16.58 3.13
N ILE A 376 -3.41 17.02 2.00
CA ILE A 376 -4.41 16.28 1.24
C ILE A 376 -3.69 15.64 0.06
N VAL A 377 -3.73 14.32 -0.04
CA VAL A 377 -3.06 13.54 -1.07
C VAL A 377 -4.10 13.01 -2.04
N THR A 378 -3.91 13.25 -3.34
CA THR A 378 -4.83 12.85 -4.41
C THR A 378 -4.05 12.27 -5.58
N SER A 379 -4.56 11.22 -6.22
CA SER A 379 -3.98 10.66 -7.44
C SER A 379 -4.35 11.49 -8.68
N SER A 380 -5.54 12.08 -8.70
CA SER A 380 -6.01 12.94 -9.79
C SER A 380 -5.52 14.39 -9.67
N VAL A 381 -5.21 15.03 -10.80
CA VAL A 381 -4.62 16.38 -10.83
C VAL A 381 -5.57 17.44 -10.24
N PHE A 382 -5.16 18.07 -9.13
CA PHE A 382 -5.92 19.15 -8.50
C PHE A 382 -5.69 20.52 -9.16
N ALA A 383 -4.44 20.83 -9.49
CA ALA A 383 -3.98 22.08 -10.10
C ALA A 383 -2.63 21.88 -10.85
N PRO A 384 -2.30 22.71 -11.87
CA PRO A 384 -3.09 23.82 -12.40
C PRO A 384 -4.28 23.34 -13.24
N ASN A 385 -5.32 24.16 -13.31
CA ASN A 385 -6.35 23.97 -14.34
C ASN A 385 -5.69 24.17 -15.72
N PRO A 386 -6.05 23.38 -16.75
CA PRO A 386 -5.65 23.62 -18.13
C PRO A 386 -5.87 25.09 -18.54
N ILE A 387 -4.99 25.66 -19.37
CA ILE A 387 -5.04 27.09 -19.76
C ILE A 387 -6.39 27.45 -20.39
N ASP A 388 -6.90 26.54 -21.22
CA ASP A 388 -8.20 26.61 -21.87
C ASP A 388 -9.36 26.56 -20.87
N ALA A 389 -9.25 25.85 -19.74
CA ALA A 389 -10.30 25.80 -18.70
C ALA A 389 -10.60 27.18 -18.05
N ARG A 390 -9.82 28.22 -18.33
CA ARG A 390 -10.02 29.60 -17.86
C ARG A 390 -10.94 30.42 -18.78
N GLU A 391 -11.17 30.00 -20.01
CA GLU A 391 -12.07 30.70 -20.92
C GLU A 391 -13.52 30.31 -20.64
N SER A 392 -14.42 31.29 -20.55
CA SER A 392 -15.85 31.03 -20.33
C SER A 392 -16.50 30.18 -21.44
N SER A 393 -15.86 30.11 -22.62
CA SER A 393 -16.23 29.27 -23.76
C SER A 393 -15.73 27.82 -23.68
N SER A 394 -14.94 27.45 -22.68
CA SER A 394 -14.23 26.16 -22.61
C SER A 394 -14.99 25.05 -21.87
N LYS A 395 -16.31 25.17 -21.70
CA LYS A 395 -17.12 24.20 -20.93
C LYS A 395 -16.84 22.75 -21.36
N LEU A 396 -16.71 22.55 -22.68
CA LEU A 396 -16.31 21.32 -23.37
C LEU A 396 -14.98 20.71 -22.92
N SER A 397 -13.99 21.50 -22.49
CA SER A 397 -12.71 20.95 -22.02
C SER A 397 -12.72 20.55 -20.55
N LYS A 398 -13.58 21.19 -19.74
CA LYS A 398 -13.85 20.75 -18.36
C LYS A 398 -14.67 19.46 -18.36
N GLU A 399 -15.64 19.37 -19.27
CA GLU A 399 -16.51 18.19 -19.45
C GLU A 399 -15.74 16.94 -19.86
N LYS A 400 -14.59 17.09 -20.52
CA LYS A 400 -13.71 15.97 -20.91
C LYS A 400 -12.57 15.71 -19.93
N SER A 401 -12.52 16.42 -18.81
CA SER A 401 -11.40 16.32 -17.87
C SER A 401 -11.57 15.14 -16.92
N ASP A 402 -10.61 14.23 -16.95
CA ASP A 402 -10.48 13.13 -15.98
C ASP A 402 -9.98 13.62 -14.59
N SER A 403 -9.70 14.91 -14.45
CA SER A 403 -9.12 15.54 -13.25
C SER A 403 -10.14 16.41 -12.53
N TRP A 404 -9.76 17.01 -11.39
CA TRP A 404 -10.63 17.85 -10.56
C TRP A 404 -11.40 18.98 -11.28
N PRO A 405 -10.95 19.57 -12.41
CA PRO A 405 -11.76 20.50 -13.19
C PRO A 405 -13.10 19.94 -13.71
N GLY A 406 -13.20 18.61 -13.90
CA GLY A 406 -14.45 17.93 -14.27
C GLY A 406 -15.43 17.75 -13.10
N TYR A 407 -15.05 18.14 -11.87
CA TYR A 407 -15.82 17.91 -10.64
C TYR A 407 -15.99 19.22 -9.84
N PRO A 408 -16.59 20.26 -10.45
CA PRO A 408 -16.57 21.62 -9.91
C PRO A 408 -17.28 21.73 -8.56
N ALA A 409 -18.40 21.04 -8.35
CA ALA A 409 -19.14 21.07 -7.09
C ALA A 409 -18.31 20.49 -5.93
N THR A 410 -17.71 19.30 -6.13
CA THR A 410 -16.84 18.67 -5.12
C THR A 410 -15.62 19.56 -4.82
N LYS A 411 -14.97 20.10 -5.86
CA LYS A 411 -13.81 20.99 -5.71
C LYS A 411 -14.16 22.26 -4.92
N ARG A 412 -15.32 22.86 -5.21
CA ARG A 412 -15.79 24.06 -4.52
C ARG A 412 -16.01 23.82 -3.04
N LEU A 413 -16.73 22.75 -2.67
CA LEU A 413 -16.99 22.41 -1.26
C LEU A 413 -15.70 22.21 -0.46
N LEU A 414 -14.67 21.59 -1.08
CA LEU A 414 -13.36 21.46 -0.46
C LEU A 414 -12.67 22.81 -0.27
N LEU A 415 -12.62 23.65 -1.31
CA LEU A 415 -11.98 24.97 -1.25
C LEU A 415 -12.68 25.91 -0.26
N ASP A 416 -14.01 25.87 -0.19
CA ASP A 416 -14.80 26.69 0.74
C ASP A 416 -14.53 26.32 2.23
N CYS A 417 -14.03 25.10 2.49
CA CYS A 417 -13.66 24.62 3.83
C CYS A 417 -12.21 24.97 4.21
N ILE A 418 -11.32 25.14 3.22
CA ILE A 418 -9.93 25.53 3.45
C ILE A 418 -9.90 27.06 3.65
N VAL A 419 -10.05 27.51 4.90
CA VAL A 419 -10.00 28.93 5.31
C VAL A 419 -8.61 29.33 5.76
#